data_AF-A0A497QWB4-F1
#
_entry.id   AF-A0A497QWB4-F1
#
_cell.length_a   1.000
_cell.length_b   1.000
_cell.length_c   1.000
_cell.angle_alpha   90.00
_cell.angle_beta   90.00
_cell.angle_gamma   90.00
#
_symmetry.space_group_name_H-M   'P 1'
#
loop_
_entity.id
_entity.type
_entity.pdbx_description
1 polymer ?
#
loop_
_entity_poly.entity_id
_entity_poly.type
_entity_poly.pdbx_seq_one_letter_code
_entity_poly.pdbx_strand_id
1 'polypeptide(L)'
;MVLVSKKPLKKKNPPHWKVHITYNSREHHRITDPIIRQRPDAVYYMFFDDGKRLDINLTHKQDNIKYIKEKLPNCELHEIGVNYLDYYELIANLAQIFSNEKKSHPDHEVIFKINLGTGSKMVAIANMDAHRLWENTQIIYPYSDDYNPAAEAMHQGTIKVAKPPKFEFKHPKTHLIQSIQILYKLKQMPDKFGHIQDFVELRELFHYVYEIYKIMKVKRNEEPRKENSSQYMQLSRSIVDKLEKNWGFIKVKKVGKHKHLYFTEKGLKMAQVFVNYDYGIDLAKIHR
;
A
#
# COMPACT_ATOMS: atom_id res chain seq x y z
N MET A 1 -14.91 -36.64 -46.80
CA MET A 1 -15.32 -36.46 -45.39
C MET A 1 -14.57 -35.24 -44.85
N VAL A 2 -15.21 -34.06 -44.86
CA VAL A 2 -14.55 -32.78 -44.50
C VAL A 2 -14.67 -32.61 -42.99
N LEU A 3 -13.54 -32.67 -42.28
CA LEU A 3 -13.44 -32.37 -40.86
C LEU A 3 -13.64 -30.87 -40.65
N VAL A 4 -14.85 -30.49 -40.21
CA VAL A 4 -15.14 -29.12 -39.78
C VAL A 4 -14.46 -28.89 -38.43
N SER A 5 -13.36 -28.15 -38.46
CA SER A 5 -12.70 -27.57 -37.29
C SER A 5 -13.70 -26.73 -36.48
N LYS A 6 -14.11 -27.23 -35.31
CA LYS A 6 -14.88 -26.46 -34.33
C LYS A 6 -13.97 -25.36 -33.79
N LYS A 7 -14.23 -24.11 -34.19
CA LYS A 7 -13.64 -22.93 -33.54
C LYS A 7 -13.87 -23.02 -32.03
N PRO A 8 -12.86 -22.73 -31.18
CA PRO A 8 -13.06 -22.72 -29.74
C PRO A 8 -14.10 -21.65 -29.39
N LEU A 9 -15.13 -22.06 -28.66
CA LEU A 9 -16.12 -21.17 -28.07
C LEU A 9 -15.37 -20.11 -27.23
N LYS A 10 -15.57 -18.83 -27.55
CA LYS A 10 -15.13 -17.72 -26.69
C LYS A 10 -15.74 -17.96 -25.31
N LYS A 11 -14.91 -18.23 -24.29
CA LYS A 11 -15.35 -18.26 -22.89
C LYS A 11 -16.03 -16.91 -22.61
N LYS A 12 -17.35 -16.92 -22.38
CA LYS A 12 -18.04 -15.74 -21.82
C LYS A 12 -17.43 -15.52 -20.43
N ASN A 13 -17.05 -14.28 -20.12
CA ASN A 13 -16.66 -13.94 -18.75
C ASN A 13 -17.86 -14.25 -17.83
N PRO A 14 -17.62 -14.84 -16.65
CA PRO A 14 -18.70 -15.11 -15.70
C PRO A 14 -19.37 -13.78 -15.28
N PRO A 15 -20.68 -13.80 -14.97
CA PRO A 15 -21.34 -12.66 -14.34
C PRO A 15 -20.66 -12.32 -13.01
N HIS A 16 -20.70 -11.04 -12.61
CA HIS A 16 -20.10 -10.59 -11.35
C HIS A 16 -21.15 -10.54 -10.25
N TRP A 17 -20.79 -11.02 -9.05
CA TRP A 17 -21.56 -10.83 -7.83
C TRP A 17 -20.83 -9.84 -6.92
N LYS A 18 -21.45 -8.72 -6.59
CA LYS A 18 -20.81 -7.59 -5.91
C LYS A 18 -21.24 -7.54 -4.45
N VAL A 19 -20.27 -7.66 -3.56
CA VAL A 19 -20.48 -7.59 -2.12
C VAL A 19 -19.89 -6.30 -1.58
N HIS A 20 -20.63 -5.58 -0.75
CA HIS A 20 -20.13 -4.41 -0.02
C HIS A 20 -20.07 -4.71 1.47
N ILE A 21 -18.93 -4.44 2.10
CA ILE A 21 -18.70 -4.65 3.53
C ILE A 21 -18.46 -3.30 4.18
N THR A 22 -19.26 -2.97 5.20
CA THR A 22 -19.16 -1.72 5.95
C THR A 22 -19.36 -1.96 7.43
N TYR A 23 -18.99 -0.97 8.24
CA TYR A 23 -19.02 -1.03 9.68
C TYR A 23 -19.84 0.13 10.22
N ASN A 24 -20.58 -0.12 11.30
CA ASN A 24 -21.36 0.91 11.94
C ASN A 24 -20.47 1.98 12.57
N SER A 25 -20.92 3.22 12.49
CA SER A 25 -20.29 4.37 13.13
C SER A 25 -21.29 5.52 13.16
N ARG A 26 -20.91 6.64 13.79
CA ARG A 26 -21.71 7.88 13.82
C ARG A 26 -21.70 8.62 12.47
N GLU A 27 -21.96 7.89 11.38
CA GLU A 27 -21.80 8.34 10.01
C GLU A 27 -23.01 7.90 9.18
N HIS A 28 -23.57 8.80 8.37
CA HIS A 28 -24.63 8.46 7.43
C HIS A 28 -24.09 8.34 6.00
N HIS A 29 -23.56 9.44 5.47
CA HIS A 29 -23.17 9.52 4.06
C HIS A 29 -21.93 8.68 3.72
N ARG A 30 -20.92 8.60 4.62
CA ARG A 30 -19.73 7.75 4.38
C ARG A 30 -20.05 6.27 4.30
N ILE A 31 -21.15 5.84 4.93
CA ILE A 31 -21.66 4.48 4.88
C ILE A 31 -22.54 4.31 3.65
N THR A 32 -23.60 5.11 3.53
CA THR A 32 -24.69 4.85 2.58
C THR A 32 -24.36 5.28 1.15
N ASP A 33 -23.76 6.46 0.92
CA ASP A 33 -23.49 6.94 -0.44
C ASP A 33 -22.67 5.96 -1.30
N PRO A 34 -21.56 5.38 -0.81
CA PRO A 34 -20.79 4.41 -1.59
C PRO A 34 -21.59 3.16 -1.93
N ILE A 35 -22.46 2.69 -1.02
CA ILE A 35 -23.33 1.54 -1.20
C ILE A 35 -24.36 1.84 -2.29
N ILE A 36 -25.09 2.95 -2.16
CA ILE A 36 -26.15 3.35 -3.11
C ILE A 36 -25.58 3.58 -4.52
N ARG A 37 -24.41 4.22 -4.62
CA ARG A 37 -23.75 4.45 -5.93
C ARG A 37 -23.25 3.15 -6.56
N GLN A 38 -22.76 2.21 -5.75
CA GLN A 38 -22.26 0.92 -6.26
C GLN A 38 -23.39 -0.02 -6.66
N ARG A 39 -24.53 0.03 -5.97
CA ARG A 39 -25.64 -0.93 -6.09
C ARG A 39 -25.14 -2.38 -6.01
N PRO A 40 -24.55 -2.80 -4.87
CA PRO A 40 -24.10 -4.17 -4.68
C PRO A 40 -25.30 -5.13 -4.65
N ASP A 41 -25.02 -6.42 -4.88
CA ASP A 41 -25.98 -7.51 -4.77
C ASP A 41 -26.18 -7.89 -3.30
N ALA A 42 -25.11 -7.84 -2.50
CA ALA A 42 -25.15 -8.06 -1.05
C ALA A 42 -24.39 -6.96 -0.27
N VAL A 43 -24.91 -6.61 0.91
CA VAL A 43 -24.29 -5.72 1.88
C VAL A 43 -24.13 -6.45 3.22
N TYR A 44 -22.90 -6.49 3.71
CA TYR A 44 -22.59 -6.89 5.08
C TYR A 44 -22.41 -5.64 5.93
N TYR A 45 -23.41 -5.37 6.78
CA TYR A 45 -23.42 -4.26 7.71
C TYR A 45 -23.02 -4.75 9.10
N MET A 46 -21.75 -4.53 9.43
CA MET A 46 -21.16 -5.03 10.67
C MET A 46 -21.33 -3.98 11.78
N PHE A 47 -21.78 -4.34 12.97
CA PHE A 47 -21.92 -3.43 14.11
C PHE A 47 -21.19 -3.99 15.34
N PHE A 48 -20.84 -3.13 16.28
CA PHE A 48 -20.12 -3.59 17.47
C PHE A 48 -21.03 -4.46 18.37
N ASP A 49 -20.57 -5.67 18.66
CA ASP A 49 -21.18 -6.57 19.64
C ASP A 49 -20.11 -7.55 20.15
N ASP A 50 -19.87 -7.55 21.46
CA ASP A 50 -18.96 -8.51 22.12
C ASP A 50 -19.70 -9.46 23.07
N GLY A 51 -21.04 -9.53 22.95
CA GLY A 51 -21.92 -10.30 23.83
C GLY A 51 -22.15 -9.68 25.21
N LYS A 52 -21.45 -8.60 25.56
CA LYS A 52 -21.60 -7.87 26.85
C LYS A 52 -22.01 -6.43 26.65
N ARG A 53 -21.56 -5.81 25.57
CA ARG A 53 -21.75 -4.40 25.23
C ARG A 53 -22.30 -4.31 23.82
N LEU A 54 -23.30 -3.46 23.67
CA LEU A 54 -23.87 -3.14 22.38
C LEU A 54 -23.19 -1.91 21.78
N ASP A 55 -23.28 -1.78 20.46
CA ASP A 55 -22.82 -0.61 19.73
C ASP A 55 -23.46 0.67 20.30
N ILE A 56 -22.64 1.70 20.57
CA ILE A 56 -23.14 2.99 21.05
C ILE A 56 -23.88 3.77 19.94
N ASN A 57 -23.69 3.40 18.68
CA ASN A 57 -24.27 4.06 17.51
C ASN A 57 -25.44 3.25 16.91
N LEU A 58 -26.21 2.53 17.73
CA LEU A 58 -27.34 1.72 17.25
C LEU A 58 -28.41 2.53 16.51
N THR A 59 -28.67 3.78 16.91
CA THR A 59 -29.61 4.64 16.18
C THR A 59 -29.12 4.90 14.75
N HIS A 60 -27.83 5.21 14.57
CA HIS A 60 -27.25 5.38 13.23
C HIS A 60 -27.30 4.09 12.41
N LYS A 61 -27.09 2.94 13.04
CA LYS A 61 -27.29 1.63 12.39
C LYS A 61 -28.71 1.52 11.82
N GLN A 62 -29.72 1.78 12.65
CA GLN A 62 -31.13 1.66 12.26
C GLN A 62 -31.46 2.58 11.08
N ASP A 63 -31.06 3.85 11.16
CA ASP A 63 -31.30 4.85 10.11
C ASP A 63 -30.61 4.48 8.80
N ASN A 64 -29.34 4.07 8.86
CA ASN A 64 -28.57 3.66 7.68
C ASN A 64 -29.16 2.42 7.01
N ILE A 65 -29.52 1.41 7.80
CA ILE A 65 -30.12 0.17 7.29
C ILE A 65 -31.46 0.44 6.65
N LYS A 66 -32.32 1.24 7.30
CA LYS A 66 -33.60 1.64 6.73
C LYS A 66 -33.41 2.33 5.38
N TYR A 67 -32.50 3.30 5.32
CA TYR A 67 -32.20 4.03 4.10
C TYR A 67 -31.65 3.12 2.98
N ILE A 68 -30.75 2.17 3.31
CA ILE A 68 -30.23 1.20 2.33
C ILE A 68 -31.35 0.33 1.77
N LYS A 69 -32.22 -0.22 2.63
CA LYS A 69 -33.38 -1.05 2.20
C LYS A 69 -34.34 -0.29 1.30
N GLU A 70 -34.65 0.96 1.63
CA GLU A 70 -35.53 1.81 0.83
C GLU A 70 -34.95 2.11 -0.56
N LYS A 71 -33.63 2.33 -0.66
CA LYS A 71 -32.97 2.69 -1.93
C LYS A 71 -32.55 1.48 -2.76
N LEU A 72 -32.32 0.33 -2.13
CA LEU A 72 -31.87 -0.91 -2.76
C LEU A 72 -32.74 -2.10 -2.29
N PRO A 73 -34.02 -2.16 -2.69
CA PRO A 73 -34.96 -3.17 -2.21
C PRO A 73 -34.60 -4.61 -2.61
N ASN A 74 -33.77 -4.79 -3.64
CA ASN A 74 -33.33 -6.11 -4.13
C ASN A 74 -31.93 -6.50 -3.61
N CYS A 75 -31.30 -5.67 -2.77
CA CYS A 75 -29.99 -5.98 -2.20
C CYS A 75 -30.17 -6.90 -0.99
N GLU A 76 -29.40 -7.98 -0.92
CA GLU A 76 -29.32 -8.81 0.28
C GLU A 76 -28.60 -8.02 1.38
N LEU A 77 -29.19 -7.93 2.56
CA LEU A 77 -28.61 -7.18 3.67
C LEU A 77 -28.39 -8.11 4.87
N HIS A 78 -27.13 -8.27 5.25
CA HIS A 78 -26.70 -9.07 6.39
C HIS A 78 -26.22 -8.15 7.52
N GLU A 79 -26.88 -8.24 8.68
CA GLU A 79 -26.47 -7.53 9.89
C GLU A 79 -25.63 -8.48 10.75
N ILE A 80 -24.38 -8.11 11.04
CA ILE A 80 -23.45 -8.97 11.80
C ILE A 80 -22.88 -8.21 12.99
N GLY A 81 -23.07 -8.74 14.19
CA GLY A 81 -22.39 -8.27 15.40
C GLY A 81 -20.95 -8.79 15.43
N VAL A 82 -19.98 -7.90 15.65
CA VAL A 82 -18.56 -8.26 15.76
C VAL A 82 -17.85 -7.42 16.82
N ASN A 83 -16.80 -7.99 17.41
CA ASN A 83 -15.96 -7.26 18.34
C ASN A 83 -14.90 -6.43 17.60
N TYR A 84 -15.09 -5.11 17.52
CA TYR A 84 -14.14 -4.18 16.89
C TYR A 84 -12.77 -4.09 17.59
N LEU A 85 -12.62 -4.71 18.76
CA LEU A 85 -11.39 -4.75 19.54
C LEU A 85 -10.63 -6.07 19.38
N ASP A 86 -11.17 -7.04 18.65
CA ASP A 86 -10.52 -8.30 18.36
C ASP A 86 -10.15 -8.38 16.88
N TYR A 87 -8.87 -8.13 16.59
CA TYR A 87 -8.32 -8.20 15.24
C TYR A 87 -8.52 -9.58 14.59
N TYR A 88 -8.32 -10.67 15.35
CA TYR A 88 -8.41 -12.02 14.79
C TYR A 88 -9.85 -12.39 14.50
N GLU A 89 -10.78 -12.00 15.37
CA GLU A 89 -12.21 -12.16 15.13
C GLU A 89 -12.67 -11.39 13.87
N LEU A 90 -12.19 -10.15 13.69
CA LEU A 90 -12.50 -9.36 12.50
C LEU A 90 -12.00 -10.04 11.22
N ILE A 91 -10.76 -10.53 11.21
CA ILE A 91 -10.18 -11.27 10.07
C ILE A 91 -10.95 -12.58 9.82
N ALA A 92 -11.28 -13.33 10.87
CA ALA A 92 -12.03 -14.58 10.76
C ALA A 92 -13.44 -14.36 10.19
N ASN A 93 -14.15 -13.32 10.63
CA ASN A 93 -15.45 -12.93 10.09
C ASN A 93 -15.36 -12.59 8.59
N LEU A 94 -14.35 -11.79 8.19
CA LEU A 94 -14.14 -11.48 6.78
C LEU A 94 -13.85 -12.74 5.95
N ALA A 95 -13.00 -13.63 6.44
CA ALA A 95 -12.70 -14.89 5.78
C ALA A 95 -13.96 -15.75 5.61
N GLN A 96 -14.81 -15.80 6.63
CA GLN A 96 -16.09 -16.52 6.59
C GLN A 96 -17.03 -15.92 5.54
N ILE A 97 -17.18 -14.60 5.50
CA ILE A 97 -17.98 -13.88 4.48
C ILE A 97 -17.45 -14.21 3.08
N PHE A 98 -16.14 -14.08 2.86
CA PHE A 98 -15.54 -14.34 1.55
C PHE A 98 -15.75 -15.78 1.09
N SER A 99 -15.61 -16.74 2.02
CA SER A 99 -15.81 -18.16 1.75
C SER A 99 -17.27 -18.47 1.43
N ASN A 100 -18.20 -17.95 2.23
CA ASN A 100 -19.63 -18.18 2.06
C ASN A 100 -20.14 -17.61 0.74
N GLU A 101 -19.80 -16.36 0.42
CA GLU A 101 -20.21 -15.72 -0.83
C GLU A 101 -19.67 -16.45 -2.06
N LYS A 102 -18.40 -16.86 -2.04
CA LYS A 102 -17.82 -17.67 -3.14
C LYS A 102 -18.50 -19.03 -3.28
N LYS A 103 -18.89 -19.66 -2.17
CA LYS A 103 -19.57 -20.96 -2.17
C LYS A 103 -21.03 -20.84 -2.64
N SER A 104 -21.72 -19.77 -2.27
CA SER A 104 -23.12 -19.52 -2.63
C SER A 104 -23.27 -19.11 -4.10
N HIS A 105 -22.23 -18.52 -4.71
CA HIS A 105 -22.25 -18.03 -6.08
C HIS A 105 -21.14 -18.67 -6.95
N PRO A 106 -21.12 -20.01 -7.12
CA PRO A 106 -20.02 -20.72 -7.81
C PRO A 106 -19.89 -20.37 -9.29
N ASP A 107 -20.97 -19.89 -9.92
CA ASP A 107 -21.00 -19.47 -11.32
C ASP A 107 -20.64 -17.99 -11.54
N HIS A 108 -20.30 -17.26 -10.47
CA HIS A 108 -20.00 -15.83 -10.51
C HIS A 108 -18.56 -15.53 -10.09
N GLU A 109 -17.98 -14.48 -10.68
CA GLU A 109 -16.83 -13.83 -10.07
C GLU A 109 -17.31 -12.93 -8.93
N VAL A 110 -17.02 -13.33 -7.68
CA VAL A 110 -17.40 -12.53 -6.51
C VAL A 110 -16.37 -11.43 -6.28
N ILE A 111 -16.83 -10.18 -6.26
CA ILE A 111 -16.01 -8.97 -6.05
C ILE A 111 -16.42 -8.32 -4.74
N PHE A 112 -15.48 -8.24 -3.80
CA PHE A 112 -15.70 -7.65 -2.49
C PHE A 112 -15.21 -6.21 -2.48
N LYS A 113 -16.02 -5.28 -1.97
CA LYS A 113 -15.62 -3.91 -1.69
C LYS A 113 -15.76 -3.60 -0.21
N ILE A 114 -14.65 -3.22 0.41
CA ILE A 114 -14.55 -3.02 1.85
C ILE A 114 -14.38 -1.53 2.15
N ASN A 115 -15.25 -0.99 2.99
CA ASN A 115 -15.25 0.41 3.39
C ASN A 115 -14.31 0.66 4.58
N LEU A 116 -13.18 1.34 4.33
CA LEU A 116 -12.22 1.74 5.37
C LEU A 116 -12.59 3.05 6.07
N GLY A 117 -13.58 3.78 5.58
CA GLY A 117 -14.00 5.05 6.17
C GLY A 117 -14.93 4.89 7.38
N THR A 118 -15.12 3.67 7.86
CA THR A 118 -16.17 3.29 8.82
C THR A 118 -15.63 2.29 9.85
N GLY A 119 -16.19 2.29 11.06
CA GLY A 119 -15.74 1.43 12.16
C GLY A 119 -14.53 1.99 12.92
N SER A 120 -13.84 1.13 13.68
CA SER A 120 -12.66 1.51 14.48
C SER A 120 -11.37 1.55 13.64
N LYS A 121 -10.30 2.13 14.21
CA LYS A 121 -8.96 2.02 13.59
C LYS A 121 -8.47 0.57 13.47
N MET A 122 -8.85 -0.29 14.41
CA MET A 122 -8.51 -1.72 14.37
C MET A 122 -9.22 -2.43 13.23
N VAL A 123 -10.50 -2.09 13.00
CA VAL A 123 -11.27 -2.53 11.83
C VAL A 123 -10.59 -2.11 10.53
N ALA A 124 -10.15 -0.85 10.42
CA ALA A 124 -9.46 -0.38 9.23
C ALA A 124 -8.16 -1.18 8.95
N ILE A 125 -7.38 -1.50 9.99
CA ILE A 125 -6.17 -2.33 9.86
C ILE A 125 -6.53 -3.75 9.40
N ALA A 126 -7.51 -4.40 10.05
CA ALA A 126 -7.96 -5.75 9.68
C ALA A 126 -8.43 -5.80 8.22
N ASN A 127 -9.18 -4.79 7.77
CA ASN A 127 -9.63 -4.69 6.38
C ASN A 127 -8.48 -4.50 5.38
N MET A 128 -7.47 -3.69 5.72
CA MET A 128 -6.28 -3.52 4.88
C MET A 128 -5.50 -4.83 4.75
N ASP A 129 -5.39 -5.60 5.83
CA ASP A 129 -4.69 -6.89 5.81
C ASP A 129 -5.51 -7.97 5.12
N ALA A 130 -6.83 -8.00 5.31
CA ALA A 130 -7.72 -8.87 4.55
C ALA A 130 -7.62 -8.60 3.04
N HIS A 131 -7.55 -7.33 2.63
CA HIS A 131 -7.34 -6.98 1.22
C HIS A 131 -6.01 -7.52 0.64
N ARG A 132 -4.98 -7.66 1.48
CA ARG A 132 -3.69 -8.23 1.10
C ARG A 132 -3.71 -9.76 1.04
N LEU A 133 -4.50 -10.38 1.90
CA LEU A 133 -4.58 -11.84 2.05
C LEU A 133 -5.48 -12.51 1.01
N TRP A 134 -6.57 -11.85 0.60
CA TRP A 134 -7.56 -12.44 -0.31
C TRP A 134 -7.69 -11.66 -1.62
N GLU A 135 -7.70 -12.41 -2.73
CA GLU A 135 -7.95 -11.90 -4.07
C GLU A 135 -9.40 -11.41 -4.25
N ASN A 136 -9.64 -10.62 -5.29
CA ASN A 136 -10.92 -10.02 -5.66
C ASN A 136 -11.55 -9.13 -4.58
N THR A 137 -10.73 -8.68 -3.64
CA THR A 137 -11.08 -7.65 -2.67
C THR A 137 -10.64 -6.28 -3.18
N GLN A 138 -11.42 -5.26 -2.85
CA GLN A 138 -11.13 -3.86 -3.13
C GLN A 138 -11.38 -3.06 -1.88
N ILE A 139 -10.46 -2.17 -1.52
CA ILE A 139 -10.65 -1.23 -0.41
C ILE A 139 -11.01 0.15 -0.95
N ILE A 140 -11.95 0.79 -0.27
CA ILE A 140 -12.32 2.19 -0.51
C ILE A 140 -12.20 2.99 0.78
N TYR A 141 -11.84 4.26 0.61
CA TYR A 141 -11.87 5.24 1.69
C TYR A 141 -12.79 6.40 1.27
N PRO A 142 -14.08 6.37 1.65
CA PRO A 142 -14.98 7.49 1.48
C PRO A 142 -14.56 8.65 2.37
N TYR A 143 -14.45 9.86 1.81
CA TYR A 143 -14.14 11.10 2.52
C TYR A 143 -14.99 12.25 2.01
N SER A 144 -15.23 13.26 2.85
CA SER A 144 -15.87 14.51 2.43
C SER A 144 -14.81 15.56 2.09
N ASP A 145 -15.12 16.37 1.07
CA ASP A 145 -14.36 17.59 0.75
C ASP A 145 -14.57 18.69 1.79
N ASP A 146 -15.74 18.72 2.44
CA ASP A 146 -16.08 19.68 3.48
C ASP A 146 -15.98 19.01 4.86
N TYR A 147 -14.81 19.15 5.49
CA TYR A 147 -14.57 18.68 6.84
C TYR A 147 -14.62 19.84 7.83
N ASN A 148 -15.66 19.88 8.65
CA ASN A 148 -15.72 20.75 9.82
C ASN A 148 -15.57 19.92 11.11
N PRO A 149 -14.36 19.86 11.71
CA PRO A 149 -14.13 19.11 12.95
C PRO A 149 -14.86 19.66 14.18
N ALA A 150 -15.38 20.90 14.11
CA ALA A 150 -16.15 21.53 15.18
C ALA A 150 -17.67 21.29 15.08
N ALA A 151 -18.17 20.84 13.92
CA ALA A 151 -19.55 20.36 13.81
C ALA A 151 -19.64 18.96 14.42
N GLU A 152 -20.77 18.65 15.05
CA GLU A 152 -21.04 17.34 15.65
C GLU A 152 -20.94 16.20 14.62
N ALA A 153 -19.73 15.70 14.36
CA ALA A 153 -19.37 14.46 13.67
C ALA A 153 -20.20 14.09 12.41
N MET A 154 -20.77 15.07 11.71
CA MET A 154 -21.52 14.85 10.48
C MET A 154 -20.74 15.52 9.37
N HIS A 155 -20.07 14.72 8.56
CA HIS A 155 -19.50 15.21 7.32
C HIS A 155 -20.62 15.75 6.44
N GLN A 156 -20.52 17.03 6.09
CA GLN A 156 -21.39 17.71 5.13
C GLN A 156 -20.70 17.72 3.76
N GLY A 157 -21.45 17.93 2.68
CA GLY A 157 -20.90 18.02 1.32
C GLY A 157 -20.80 16.70 0.57
N THR A 158 -20.12 16.72 -0.58
CA THR A 158 -20.07 15.58 -1.50
C THR A 158 -19.08 14.52 -1.02
N ILE A 159 -19.54 13.28 -0.84
CA ILE A 159 -18.65 12.16 -0.55
C ILE A 159 -17.86 11.76 -1.80
N LYS A 160 -16.53 11.83 -1.71
CA LYS A 160 -15.59 11.25 -2.66
C LYS A 160 -15.07 9.90 -2.17
N VAL A 161 -14.62 9.07 -3.10
CA VAL A 161 -14.08 7.75 -2.79
C VAL A 161 -12.64 7.67 -3.28
N ALA A 162 -11.69 7.53 -2.35
CA ALA A 162 -10.29 7.26 -2.66
C ALA A 162 -9.99 5.76 -2.60
N LYS A 163 -8.97 5.33 -3.34
CA LYS A 163 -8.29 4.06 -3.10
C LYS A 163 -7.10 4.33 -2.18
N PRO A 164 -7.00 3.66 -1.02
CA PRO A 164 -5.82 3.73 -0.17
C PRO A 164 -4.54 3.41 -0.96
N PRO A 165 -3.41 4.06 -0.63
CA PRO A 165 -2.15 3.79 -1.30
C PRO A 165 -1.72 2.34 -1.08
N LYS A 166 -1.21 1.68 -2.12
CA LYS A 166 -0.60 0.36 -1.99
C LYS A 166 0.77 0.50 -1.34
N PHE A 167 0.94 -0.06 -0.15
CA PHE A 167 2.23 -0.16 0.54
C PHE A 167 2.68 -1.63 0.57
N GLU A 168 3.86 -1.90 0.02
CA GLU A 168 4.50 -3.22 0.10
C GLU A 168 5.36 -3.29 1.36
N PHE A 169 5.11 -4.27 2.23
CA PHE A 169 5.98 -4.57 3.36
C PHE A 169 7.24 -5.32 2.91
N LYS A 170 8.13 -4.60 2.24
CA LYS A 170 9.47 -5.10 1.92
C LYS A 170 10.49 -4.20 2.59
N HIS A 171 11.33 -4.78 3.45
CA HIS A 171 12.42 -4.08 4.12
C HIS A 171 13.74 -4.33 3.35
N PRO A 172 14.41 -3.29 2.80
CA PRO A 172 15.71 -3.46 2.16
C PRO A 172 16.76 -3.97 3.16
N LYS A 173 17.78 -4.67 2.67
CA LYS A 173 18.93 -5.05 3.51
C LYS A 173 19.63 -3.78 4.02
N THR A 174 20.18 -3.82 5.23
CA THR A 174 20.80 -2.65 5.89
C THR A 174 21.81 -1.92 5.00
N HIS A 175 22.67 -2.64 4.29
CA HIS A 175 23.67 -2.04 3.40
C HIS A 175 23.06 -1.25 2.23
N LEU A 176 21.86 -1.62 1.77
CA LEU A 176 21.09 -0.86 0.78
C LEU A 176 20.51 0.42 1.39
N ILE A 177 19.98 0.33 2.60
CA ILE A 177 19.41 1.47 3.33
C ILE A 177 20.50 2.51 3.62
N GLN A 178 21.60 2.05 4.19
CA GLN A 178 22.82 2.81 4.42
C GLN A 178 23.28 3.55 3.15
N SER A 179 23.31 2.85 2.01
CA SER A 179 23.67 3.45 0.72
C SER A 179 22.66 4.52 0.26
N ILE A 180 21.37 4.31 0.49
CA ILE A 180 20.33 5.31 0.20
C ILE A 180 20.51 6.56 1.07
N GLN A 181 20.81 6.39 2.37
CA GLN A 181 21.04 7.52 3.27
C GLN A 181 22.23 8.36 2.80
N ILE A 182 23.33 7.71 2.40
CA ILE A 182 24.50 8.38 1.81
C ILE A 182 24.10 9.13 0.53
N LEU A 183 23.44 8.45 -0.42
CA LEU A 183 23.01 9.06 -1.68
C LEU A 183 22.12 10.28 -1.44
N TYR A 184 21.18 10.18 -0.50
CA TYR A 184 20.25 11.26 -0.17
C TYR A 184 20.99 12.47 0.39
N LYS A 185 21.95 12.23 1.30
CA LYS A 185 22.76 13.30 1.88
C LYS A 185 23.65 13.97 0.84
N LEU A 186 24.32 13.21 -0.02
CA LEU A 186 25.12 13.73 -1.13
C LEU A 186 24.28 14.55 -2.12
N LYS A 187 23.06 14.10 -2.45
CA LYS A 187 22.16 14.85 -3.35
C LYS A 187 21.79 16.24 -2.82
N GLN A 188 21.77 16.42 -1.50
CA GLN A 188 21.45 17.71 -0.88
C GLN A 188 22.65 18.65 -0.80
N MET A 189 23.85 18.15 -1.06
CA MET A 189 25.07 18.96 -0.93
C MET A 189 25.36 19.70 -2.24
N PRO A 190 25.75 20.98 -2.13
CA PRO A 190 26.27 21.70 -3.28
C PRO A 190 27.54 21.02 -3.78
N ASP A 191 27.80 21.12 -5.07
CA ASP A 191 29.10 20.82 -5.63
C ASP A 191 30.12 21.91 -5.28
N LYS A 192 31.34 21.77 -5.82
CA LYS A 192 32.45 22.70 -5.60
C LYS A 192 32.16 24.14 -6.07
N PHE A 193 31.11 24.34 -6.86
CA PHE A 193 30.67 25.64 -7.39
C PHE A 193 29.41 26.16 -6.70
N GLY A 194 28.91 25.47 -5.66
CA GLY A 194 27.72 25.87 -4.93
C GLY A 194 26.41 25.35 -5.53
N HIS A 195 26.44 24.52 -6.57
CA HIS A 195 25.23 24.04 -7.25
C HIS A 195 24.74 22.70 -6.68
N ILE A 196 23.45 22.62 -6.36
CA ILE A 196 22.83 21.34 -5.97
C ILE A 196 22.51 20.55 -7.24
N GLN A 197 23.19 19.43 -7.41
CA GLN A 197 22.98 18.54 -8.55
C GLN A 197 21.82 17.57 -8.30
N ASP A 198 21.11 17.21 -9.36
CA ASP A 198 20.04 16.21 -9.30
C ASP A 198 20.52 14.75 -9.34
N PHE A 199 21.84 14.56 -9.42
CA PHE A 199 22.47 13.25 -9.39
C PHE A 199 23.60 13.18 -8.38
N VAL A 200 23.99 11.94 -8.09
CA VAL A 200 25.24 11.59 -7.40
C VAL A 200 26.07 10.72 -8.33
N GLU A 201 27.36 11.01 -8.48
CA GLU A 201 28.26 10.13 -9.22
C GLU A 201 28.50 8.83 -8.47
N LEU A 202 28.59 7.71 -9.20
CA LEU A 202 28.88 6.41 -8.59
C LEU A 202 30.20 6.39 -7.80
N ARG A 203 31.18 7.21 -8.22
CA ARG A 203 32.46 7.35 -7.51
C ARG A 203 32.30 7.99 -6.13
N GLU A 204 31.39 8.94 -5.97
CA GLU A 204 31.11 9.55 -4.67
C GLU A 204 30.53 8.50 -3.72
N LEU A 205 29.53 7.73 -4.19
CA LEU A 205 28.98 6.63 -3.40
C LEU A 205 30.04 5.58 -3.05
N PHE A 206 30.92 5.24 -3.99
CA PHE A 206 32.01 4.30 -3.76
C PHE A 206 32.90 4.71 -2.59
N HIS A 207 33.32 5.98 -2.55
CA HIS A 207 34.16 6.54 -1.48
C HIS A 207 33.54 6.29 -0.10
N TYR A 208 32.26 6.61 0.07
CA TYR A 208 31.59 6.42 1.35
C TYR A 208 31.33 4.93 1.68
N VAL A 209 30.99 4.12 0.70
CA VAL A 209 30.68 2.69 0.91
C VAL A 209 31.90 1.89 1.32
N TYR A 210 33.07 2.13 0.70
CA TYR A 210 34.26 1.32 0.95
C TYR A 210 35.31 2.00 1.81
N GLU A 211 35.51 3.31 1.67
CA GLU A 211 36.64 4.00 2.31
C GLU A 211 36.24 4.57 3.68
N ILE A 212 35.07 5.23 3.76
CA ILE A 212 34.61 5.88 5.00
C ILE A 212 33.86 4.90 5.92
N TYR A 213 32.72 4.36 5.47
CA TYR A 213 31.85 3.56 6.35
C TYR A 213 32.10 2.05 6.26
N LYS A 214 32.85 1.58 5.26
CA LYS A 214 33.19 0.16 5.07
C LYS A 214 31.96 -0.76 5.10
N ILE A 215 30.86 -0.30 4.51
CA ILE A 215 29.55 -0.97 4.43
C ILE A 215 29.68 -2.32 3.73
N MET A 216 30.62 -2.44 2.78
CA MET A 216 30.94 -3.70 2.10
C MET A 216 32.43 -4.02 2.23
N LYS A 217 32.76 -5.31 2.10
CA LYS A 217 34.15 -5.80 2.05
C LYS A 217 34.32 -6.72 0.85
N VAL A 218 35.42 -6.56 0.12
CA VAL A 218 35.91 -7.48 -0.92
C VAL A 218 37.18 -8.16 -0.39
N LYS A 219 37.48 -9.38 -0.84
CA LYS A 219 38.81 -9.98 -0.60
C LYS A 219 39.88 -9.04 -1.16
N ARG A 220 40.90 -8.73 -0.35
CA ARG A 220 42.03 -7.92 -0.79
C ARG A 220 42.75 -8.62 -1.94
N ASN A 221 43.04 -7.86 -2.99
CA ASN A 221 43.95 -8.31 -4.05
C ASN A 221 45.32 -7.68 -3.80
N GLU A 222 46.38 -8.40 -4.16
CA GLU A 222 47.76 -7.87 -4.06
C GLU A 222 47.95 -6.63 -4.95
N GLU A 223 47.20 -6.52 -6.05
CA GLU A 223 47.21 -5.36 -6.94
C GLU A 223 46.04 -4.39 -6.65
N PRO A 224 46.32 -3.12 -6.24
CA PRO A 224 45.29 -2.13 -5.91
C PRO A 224 44.32 -1.82 -7.06
N ARG A 225 44.79 -1.85 -8.31
CA ARG A 225 43.94 -1.61 -9.49
C ARG A 225 42.89 -2.70 -9.69
N LYS A 226 43.26 -3.97 -9.45
CA LYS A 226 42.35 -5.12 -9.51
C LYS A 226 41.38 -5.11 -8.33
N GLU A 227 41.83 -4.64 -7.17
CA GLU A 227 40.97 -4.45 -5.99
C GLU A 227 39.88 -3.40 -6.26
N ASN A 228 40.24 -2.20 -6.72
CA ASN A 228 39.28 -1.15 -7.03
C ASN A 228 38.25 -1.60 -8.08
N SER A 229 38.72 -2.26 -9.15
CA SER A 229 37.83 -2.78 -10.20
C SER A 229 36.82 -3.79 -9.64
N SER A 230 37.26 -4.68 -8.75
CA SER A 230 36.40 -5.66 -8.08
C SER A 230 35.38 -4.99 -7.16
N GLN A 231 35.79 -3.97 -6.40
CA GLN A 231 34.93 -3.19 -5.53
C GLN A 231 33.86 -2.42 -6.32
N TYR A 232 34.21 -1.77 -7.44
CA TYR A 232 33.24 -1.12 -8.32
C TYR A 232 32.21 -2.10 -8.90
N MET A 233 32.66 -3.29 -9.30
CA MET A 233 31.76 -4.33 -9.79
C MET A 233 30.81 -4.81 -8.70
N GLN A 234 31.32 -5.03 -7.47
CA GLN A 234 30.50 -5.45 -6.35
C GLN A 234 29.52 -4.35 -5.92
N LEU A 235 29.92 -3.07 -5.88
CA LEU A 235 29.03 -1.93 -5.63
C LEU A 235 27.89 -1.89 -6.65
N SER A 236 28.22 -2.02 -7.94
CA SER A 236 27.21 -2.04 -9.00
C SER A 236 26.22 -3.18 -8.79
N ARG A 237 26.68 -4.42 -8.60
CA ARG A 237 25.79 -5.59 -8.48
C ARG A 237 25.02 -5.65 -7.17
N SER A 238 25.67 -5.33 -6.05
CA SER A 238 25.13 -5.57 -4.70
C SER A 238 24.31 -4.41 -4.15
N ILE A 239 24.53 -3.19 -4.66
CA ILE A 239 23.80 -1.99 -4.25
C ILE A 239 23.07 -1.39 -5.45
N VAL A 240 23.78 -0.88 -6.46
CA VAL A 240 23.18 -0.05 -7.52
C VAL A 240 22.08 -0.80 -8.27
N ASP A 241 22.39 -2.00 -8.76
CA ASP A 241 21.46 -2.84 -9.52
C ASP A 241 20.25 -3.22 -8.66
N LYS A 242 20.42 -3.47 -7.36
CA LYS A 242 19.30 -3.79 -6.47
C LYS A 242 18.42 -2.56 -6.24
N LEU A 243 19.03 -1.40 -5.97
CA LEU A 243 18.30 -0.14 -5.77
C LEU A 243 17.54 0.27 -7.04
N GLU A 244 18.09 0.04 -8.22
CA GLU A 244 17.44 0.34 -9.50
C GLU A 244 16.39 -0.73 -9.88
N LYS A 245 16.80 -1.98 -10.03
CA LYS A 245 15.97 -3.03 -10.66
C LYS A 245 14.99 -3.68 -9.69
N ASN A 246 15.40 -3.92 -8.45
CA ASN A 246 14.56 -4.63 -7.48
C ASN A 246 13.64 -3.67 -6.73
N TRP A 247 14.15 -2.49 -6.37
CA TRP A 247 13.43 -1.53 -5.54
C TRP A 247 12.83 -0.36 -6.32
N GLY A 248 13.45 0.01 -7.46
CA GLY A 248 13.03 1.17 -8.25
C GLY A 248 13.27 2.50 -7.53
N PHE A 249 14.24 2.56 -6.62
CA PHE A 249 14.56 3.77 -5.85
C PHE A 249 15.45 4.75 -6.61
N ILE A 250 16.27 4.24 -7.52
CA ILE A 250 17.15 5.07 -8.35
C ILE A 250 17.03 4.73 -9.83
N LYS A 251 17.48 5.64 -10.69
CA LYS A 251 17.77 5.41 -12.11
C LYS A 251 19.25 5.70 -12.36
N VAL A 252 19.89 4.84 -13.14
CA VAL A 252 21.30 4.99 -13.51
C VAL A 252 21.39 5.49 -14.96
N LYS A 253 22.14 6.56 -15.18
CA LYS A 253 22.49 7.03 -16.54
C LYS A 253 24.00 7.04 -16.72
N LYS A 254 24.46 6.52 -17.85
CA LYS A 254 25.87 6.61 -18.24
C LYS A 254 26.10 7.94 -18.96
N VAL A 255 27.04 8.75 -18.47
CA VAL A 255 27.43 10.03 -19.06
C VAL A 255 28.94 9.98 -19.31
N GLY A 256 29.32 9.78 -20.57
CA GLY A 256 30.72 9.51 -20.94
C GLY A 256 31.27 8.27 -20.23
N LYS A 257 32.33 8.47 -19.42
CA LYS A 257 32.95 7.41 -18.59
C LYS A 257 32.30 7.28 -17.20
N HIS A 258 31.43 8.21 -16.83
CA HIS A 258 30.82 8.29 -15.50
C HIS A 258 29.43 7.65 -15.48
N LYS A 259 28.99 7.24 -14.28
CA LYS A 259 27.63 6.77 -14.02
C LYS A 259 26.99 7.72 -13.01
N HIS A 260 25.87 8.33 -13.41
CA HIS A 260 25.09 9.24 -12.59
C HIS A 260 23.87 8.50 -12.03
N LEU A 261 23.64 8.67 -10.74
CA LEU A 261 22.57 8.04 -9.98
C LEU A 261 21.52 9.10 -9.64
N TYR A 262 20.28 8.90 -10.10
CA TYR A 262 19.15 9.80 -9.86
C TYR A 262 18.12 9.13 -8.98
N PHE A 263 17.56 9.83 -7.99
CA PHE A 263 16.40 9.31 -7.26
C PHE A 263 15.16 9.25 -8.15
N THR A 264 14.35 8.21 -7.98
CA THR A 264 12.94 8.24 -8.40
C THR A 264 12.10 8.94 -7.33
N GLU A 265 10.87 9.32 -7.65
CA GLU A 265 9.94 9.87 -6.64
C GLU A 265 9.73 8.89 -5.47
N LYS A 266 9.56 7.60 -5.77
CA LYS A 266 9.48 6.52 -4.78
C LYS A 266 10.74 6.46 -3.92
N GLY A 267 11.91 6.52 -4.55
CA GLY A 267 13.20 6.47 -3.85
C GLY A 267 13.43 7.66 -2.93
N LEU A 268 13.02 8.86 -3.35
CA LEU A 268 13.14 10.08 -2.53
C LEU A 268 12.27 9.99 -1.27
N LYS A 269 11.00 9.56 -1.42
CA LYS A 269 10.09 9.34 -0.28
C LYS A 269 10.63 8.28 0.68
N MET A 270 11.16 7.17 0.15
CA MET A 270 11.76 6.13 0.98
C MET A 270 13.05 6.58 1.66
N ALA A 271 13.89 7.37 0.98
CA ALA A 271 15.09 7.93 1.58
C ALA A 271 14.75 8.82 2.79
N GLN A 272 13.72 9.66 2.68
CA GLN A 272 13.22 10.48 3.79
C GLN A 272 12.79 9.65 5.00
N VAL A 273 12.18 8.48 4.78
CA VAL A 273 11.84 7.55 5.88
C VAL A 273 13.12 7.04 6.54
N PHE A 274 14.09 6.57 5.75
CA PHE A 274 15.28 5.92 6.28
C PHE A 274 16.29 6.88 6.95
N VAL A 275 16.39 8.13 6.51
CA VAL A 275 17.35 9.08 7.11
C VAL A 275 17.00 9.49 8.54
N ASN A 276 15.76 9.26 8.97
CA ASN A 276 15.32 9.55 10.33
C ASN A 276 15.63 8.42 11.33
N TYR A 277 16.29 7.34 10.89
CA TYR A 277 16.69 6.23 11.75
C TYR A 277 18.20 5.97 11.62
N ASP A 278 18.86 5.70 12.75
CA ASP A 278 20.29 5.40 12.76
C ASP A 278 20.55 3.95 12.32
N TYR A 279 21.11 3.80 11.13
CA TYR A 279 21.58 2.52 10.60
C TYR A 279 23.11 2.35 10.73
N GLY A 280 23.74 3.03 11.69
CA GLY A 280 25.19 2.99 11.92
C GLY A 280 25.98 3.87 10.96
N ILE A 281 25.37 4.93 10.43
CA ILE A 281 26.02 5.91 9.55
C ILE A 281 25.85 7.30 10.13
N ASP A 282 26.97 7.91 10.45
CA ASP A 282 27.04 9.30 10.86
C ASP A 282 26.97 10.22 9.63
N LEU A 283 25.76 10.70 9.31
CA LEU A 283 25.50 11.55 8.14
C LEU A 283 26.21 12.92 8.20
N ALA A 284 26.74 13.34 9.36
CA ALA A 284 27.51 14.57 9.48
C ALA A 284 28.91 14.44 8.84
N LYS A 285 29.42 13.22 8.68
CA LYS A 285 30.72 12.96 8.02
C LYS A 285 30.65 13.02 6.49
N ILE A 286 29.45 13.11 5.92
CA ILE A 286 29.26 13.19 4.47
C ILE A 286 29.46 14.64 4.02
N HIS A 287 30.26 14.83 2.98
CA HIS A 287 30.59 16.10 2.32
C HIS A 287 30.94 15.86 0.84
N ARG A 288 30.83 16.90 0.02
CA ARG A 288 31.17 16.92 -1.42
C ARG A 288 32.43 17.72 -1.70
#